data_AF-A0AAJ2BX07-F1
#
_entry.id   AF-A0AAJ2BX07-F1
#
_cell.length_a   1.000
_cell.length_b   1.000
_cell.length_c   1.000
_cell.angle_alpha   90.00
_cell.angle_beta   90.00
_cell.angle_gamma   90.00
#
_symmetry.space_group_name_H-M   'P 1'
#
loop_
_entity.id
_entity.type
_entity.pdbx_description
1 polymer ?
#
loop_
_entity_poly.entity_id
_entity_poly.type
_entity_poly.pdbx_seq_one_letter_code
_entity_poly.pdbx_strand_id
1 'polypeptide(L)' 'MTVATSTASPASTPQASTPPDGLPAYRLLTGPDDASFCRRVSDALALGYRLYGSPAATFNGQTVIVAQAIVWPGVVD' A
#
# COMPACT_ATOMS: atom_id res chain seq x y z
N MET A 1 -4.32 4.56 -43.76
CA MET A 1 -4.38 3.44 -42.81
C MET A 1 -4.49 4.06 -41.42
N THR A 2 -5.71 4.23 -40.92
CA THR A 2 -6.01 4.97 -39.68
C THR A 2 -6.22 3.95 -38.57
N VAL A 3 -5.36 3.95 -37.55
CA VAL A 3 -5.51 3.10 -36.36
C VAL A 3 -6.12 3.93 -35.23
N ALA A 4 -7.32 3.55 -34.80
CA ALA A 4 -7.95 4.05 -33.59
C ALA A 4 -7.50 3.19 -32.40
N THR A 5 -6.72 3.75 -31.48
CA THR A 5 -6.43 3.14 -30.19
C THR A 5 -7.57 3.44 -29.22
N SER A 6 -8.34 2.40 -28.89
CA SER A 6 -9.44 2.47 -27.92
C SER A 6 -8.87 2.51 -26.50
N THR A 7 -9.11 3.60 -25.78
CA THR A 7 -8.82 3.72 -24.34
C THR A 7 -9.95 3.05 -23.55
N ALA A 8 -9.71 1.84 -23.06
CA ALA A 8 -10.56 1.24 -22.04
C ALA A 8 -10.02 1.60 -20.65
N SER A 9 -10.70 2.51 -19.95
CA SER A 9 -10.51 2.70 -18.51
C SER A 9 -10.99 1.45 -17.76
N PRO A 10 -10.25 0.90 -16.78
CA PRO A 10 -10.79 -0.17 -15.96
C PRO A 10 -11.91 0.42 -15.09
N ALA A 11 -13.07 -0.24 -15.15
CA ALA A 11 -14.23 0.10 -14.36
C ALA A 11 -13.90 0.00 -12.85
N SER A 12 -14.21 1.06 -12.10
CA SER A 12 -14.04 1.12 -10.66
C SER A 12 -15.00 0.13 -9.97
N THR A 13 -14.47 -0.97 -9.47
CA THR A 13 -15.18 -1.83 -8.50
C THR A 13 -15.59 -0.96 -7.30
N PRO A 14 -16.79 -1.14 -6.70
CA PRO A 14 -17.18 -0.42 -5.50
C PRO A 14 -16.16 -0.71 -4.39
N GLN A 15 -15.31 0.26 -4.10
CA GLN A 15 -14.28 0.11 -3.09
C GLN A 15 -14.96 0.21 -1.72
N ALA A 16 -14.79 -0.80 -0.88
CA ALA A 16 -15.31 -0.74 0.49
C ALA A 16 -14.78 0.51 1.18
N SER A 17 -15.62 1.22 1.94
CA SER A 17 -15.24 2.48 2.59
C SER A 17 -14.30 2.26 3.79
N THR A 18 -14.27 1.05 4.34
CA THR A 18 -13.43 0.68 5.48
C THR A 18 -12.66 -0.62 5.22
N PRO A 19 -11.48 -0.79 5.83
CA PRO A 19 -10.78 -2.07 5.83
C PRO A 19 -11.62 -3.21 6.44
N PRO A 20 -11.34 -4.47 6.09
CA PRO A 20 -11.97 -5.62 6.74
C PRO A 20 -11.51 -5.77 8.20
N ASP A 21 -12.24 -6.59 8.96
CA ASP A 21 -11.90 -7.03 10.32
C ASP A 21 -11.66 -5.89 11.35
N GLY A 22 -12.23 -4.72 11.10
CA GLY A 22 -12.04 -3.55 11.96
C GLY A 22 -10.61 -3.00 11.95
N LEU A 23 -9.82 -3.33 10.93
CA LEU A 23 -8.47 -2.81 10.78
C LEU A 23 -8.48 -1.28 10.58
N PRO A 24 -7.48 -0.55 11.11
CA PRO A 24 -7.42 0.89 10.96
C PRO A 24 -7.09 1.29 9.52
N ALA A 25 -7.82 2.30 9.01
CA ALA A 25 -7.65 2.78 7.64
C ALA A 25 -6.26 3.36 7.34
N TYR A 26 -5.54 3.82 8.36
CA TYR A 26 -4.13 4.21 8.23
C TYR A 26 -3.26 3.31 9.11
N ARG A 27 -2.16 2.82 8.54
CA ARG A 27 -1.16 2.03 9.28
C ARG A 27 0.24 2.46 8.87
N LEU A 28 1.12 2.62 9.85
CA LEU A 28 2.55 2.75 9.63
C LEU A 28 3.21 1.40 9.95
N LEU A 29 3.62 0.67 8.92
CA LEU A 29 4.35 -0.58 9.10
C LEU A 29 5.83 -0.24 9.33
N THR A 30 6.44 -0.80 10.37
CA THR A 30 7.87 -0.63 10.67
C THR A 30 8.54 -1.97 10.98
N GLY A 31 9.85 -2.04 10.75
CA GLY A 31 10.67 -3.21 11.09
C GLY A 31 12.05 -3.18 10.43
N PRO A 32 12.87 -4.23 10.62
CA PRO A 32 14.11 -4.40 9.88
C PRO A 32 13.86 -4.48 8.37
N ASP A 33 14.83 -4.04 7.58
CA ASP A 33 14.81 -4.19 6.11
C ASP A 33 15.08 -5.65 5.72
N ASP A 34 14.03 -6.47 5.82
CA ASP A 34 14.08 -7.91 5.58
C ASP A 34 12.82 -8.45 4.89
N ALA A 35 12.84 -9.74 4.55
CA ALA A 35 11.73 -10.42 3.88
C ALA A 35 10.43 -10.43 4.69
N SER A 36 10.50 -10.34 6.03
CA SER A 36 9.32 -10.29 6.90
C SER A 36 8.60 -8.94 6.79
N PHE A 37 9.36 -7.85 6.65
CA PHE A 37 8.80 -6.53 6.38
C PHE A 37 8.15 -6.49 4.99
N CYS A 38 8.87 -6.97 3.96
CA CYS A 38 8.33 -7.05 2.59
C CYS A 38 7.00 -7.82 2.55
N ARG A 39 6.92 -8.97 3.21
CA ARG A 39 5.69 -9.78 3.27
C ARG A 39 4.53 -9.02 3.92
N ARG A 40 4.75 -8.33 5.05
CA ARG A 40 3.69 -7.54 5.70
C ARG A 40 3.15 -6.42 4.81
N VAL A 41 4.02 -5.76 4.04
CA VAL A 41 3.60 -4.75 3.05
C VAL A 41 2.81 -5.41 1.92
N SER A 42 3.30 -6.52 1.36
CA SER A 42 2.60 -7.27 0.31
C SER A 42 1.21 -7.76 0.74
N ASP A 43 1.09 -8.29 1.96
CA ASP A 43 -0.19 -8.76 2.51
C ASP A 43 -1.19 -7.62 2.66
N ALA A 44 -0.74 -6.44 3.10
CA ALA A 44 -1.59 -5.27 3.18
C ALA A 44 -2.06 -4.77 1.81
N LEU A 45 -1.18 -4.81 0.80
CA LEU A 45 -1.54 -4.46 -0.58
C LEU A 45 -2.55 -5.47 -1.16
N ALA A 46 -2.36 -6.76 -0.90
CA ALA A 46 -3.30 -7.81 -1.30
C ALA A 46 -4.68 -7.63 -0.64
N LEU A 47 -4.72 -7.12 0.60
CA LEU A 47 -5.96 -6.79 1.31
C LEU A 47 -6.68 -5.55 0.74
N GLY A 48 -6.00 -4.74 -0.07
CA GLY A 48 -6.58 -3.58 -0.74
C GLY A 48 -6.07 -2.22 -0.25
N TYR A 49 -5.11 -2.18 0.68
CA TYR A 49 -4.44 -0.93 1.04
C TYR A 49 -3.64 -0.37 -0.16
N ARG A 50 -3.26 0.91 -0.07
CA ARG A 50 -2.36 1.59 -1.00
C ARG A 50 -1.17 2.15 -0.24
N LEU A 51 -0.02 2.20 -0.91
CA LEU A 51 1.15 2.87 -0.38
C LEU A 51 0.89 4.38 -0.29
N TYR A 52 1.29 4.99 0.83
CA TYR A 52 1.26 6.43 1.00
C TYR A 52 2.69 6.96 1.01
N GLY A 53 3.08 7.64 -0.07
CA GLY A 53 4.42 8.18 -0.25
C GLY A 53 5.53 7.14 -0.32
N SER A 54 6.77 7.63 -0.31
CA SER A 54 7.98 6.80 -0.30
C SER A 54 8.23 6.20 1.08
N PRO A 55 8.85 5.01 1.17
CA PRO A 55 9.30 4.46 2.43
C PRO A 55 10.38 5.35 3.07
N ALA A 56 10.43 5.35 4.40
CA ALA A 56 11.54 5.92 5.16
C ALA A 56 12.47 4.78 5.62
N ALA A 57 13.77 5.03 5.63
CA ALA A 57 14.78 4.09 6.10
C ALA A 57 15.81 4.81 6.97
N THR A 58 16.19 4.20 8.09
CA THR A 58 17.24 4.73 8.99
C THR A 58 18.08 3.59 9.56
N PHE A 59 19.38 3.82 9.75
CA PHE A 59 20.27 2.85 10.37
C PHE A 59 20.31 3.06 11.89
N ASN A 60 19.97 2.04 12.67
CA ASN A 60 19.92 2.13 14.13
C ASN A 60 21.25 1.78 14.83
N GLY A 61 22.34 1.63 14.08
CA GLY A 61 23.64 1.15 14.59
C GLY A 61 23.85 -0.37 14.45
N GLN A 62 22.83 -1.14 14.07
CA GLN A 62 22.92 -2.59 13.86
C GLN A 62 22.30 -3.03 12.52
N THR A 63 21.12 -2.52 12.19
CA THR A 63 20.41 -2.83 10.95
C THR A 63 19.68 -1.60 10.43
N VAL A 64 19.31 -1.63 9.15
CA VAL A 64 18.36 -0.67 8.59
C VAL A 64 16.97 -0.98 9.14
N ILE A 65 16.31 0.04 9.66
CA ILE A 65 14.90 0.05 10.04
C ILE A 65 14.14 0.82 8.98
N VAL A 66 13.14 0.17 8.39
CA VAL A 66 12.27 0.74 7.37
C VAL A 66 10.88 1.02 7.93
N ALA A 67 10.24 2.04 7.38
CA ALA A 67 8.86 2.39 7.65
C ALA A 67 8.13 2.64 6.32
N GLN A 68 6.93 2.08 6.19
CA GLN A 68 6.05 2.30 5.05
C GLN A 68 4.64 2.61 5.55
N ALA A 69 4.14 3.79 5.21
CA ALA A 69 2.76 4.17 5.45
C ALA A 69 1.86 3.50 4.39
N ILE A 70 0.72 2.98 4.85
CA ILE A 70 -0.34 2.44 4.01
C ILE A 70 -1.69 3.02 4.40
N VAL A 71 -2.51 3.28 3.41
CA VAL A 71 -3.83 3.90 3.55
C VAL A 71 -4.90 3.05 2.88
N TRP A 72 -6.06 2.99 3.51
CA TRP A 72 -7.25 2.45 2.90
C TRP A 72 -7.82 3.48 1.94
N PRO A 73 -8.10 3.10 0.68
CA PRO A 73 -8.52 4.08 -0.33
C PRO A 73 -9.82 4.83 0.01
N GLY A 74 -10.71 4.26 0.82
CA GLY A 74 -11.93 4.96 1.24
C GLY A 74 -11.70 6.15 2.18
N VAL A 75 -10.46 6.42 2.60
CA VAL A 75 -10.09 7.51 3.52
C VAL A 75 -9.17 8.55 2.86
N VAL A 76 -8.68 8.27 1.66
CA VAL A 76 -7.86 9.19 0.87
C VAL A 76 -8.56 9.43 -0.47
N ASP A 77 -8.88 10.69 -0.76
CA ASP A 77 -9.63 11.10 -1.96
C ASP A 77 -8.93 10.73 -3.28
#